data_AF-A0A935SBT5-F1
#
_entry.id   AF-A0A935SBT5-F1
#
_cell.length_a   1.000
_cell.length_b   1.000
_cell.length_c   1.000
_cell.angle_alpha   90.00
_cell.angle_beta   90.00
_cell.angle_gamma   90.00
#
_symmetry.space_group_name_H-M   'P 1'
#
loop_
_entity.id
_entity.type
_entity.pdbx_description
1 polymer ?
#
loop_
_entity_poly.entity_id
_entity_poly.type
_entity_poly.pdbx_seq_one_letter_code
_entity_poly.pdbx_strand_id
1 'polypeptide(L)'
;MIAVLIYTIIVFGKDGRDEEVISDARKIAVVTGKNKNIYALSGIYEEWGFQFYLLRYNNITLEPGAKQQEYILLNKEEKFADATYKDLNLDLTTYKLLKKIN
;
A
#
# COMPACT_ATOMS: atom_id res chain seq x y z
N MET A 1 -29.15 13.35 -19.54
CA MET A 1 -27.79 13.49 -18.96
C MET A 1 -27.90 14.26 -17.64
N ILE A 2 -28.20 13.58 -16.52
CA ILE A 2 -28.29 14.23 -15.18
C ILE A 2 -27.46 13.45 -14.14
N ALA A 3 -26.89 12.28 -14.49
CA ALA A 3 -26.18 11.42 -13.55
C ALA A 3 -24.69 11.76 -13.32
N VAL A 4 -24.13 12.81 -13.93
CA VAL A 4 -22.68 13.10 -13.88
C VAL A 4 -22.30 14.09 -12.77
N LEU A 5 -23.26 14.73 -12.10
CA LEU A 5 -22.96 15.84 -11.17
C LEU A 5 -22.88 15.45 -9.68
N ILE A 6 -23.10 14.18 -9.32
CA ILE A 6 -23.11 13.76 -7.90
C ILE A 6 -21.75 13.24 -7.42
N TYR A 7 -20.80 12.92 -8.30
CA TYR A 7 -19.52 12.34 -7.88
C TYR A 7 -18.51 13.36 -7.31
N THR A 8 -18.76 14.66 -7.47
CA THR A 8 -17.83 15.71 -7.03
C THR A 8 -17.87 15.99 -5.52
N ILE A 9 -18.89 15.52 -4.81
CA ILE A 9 -19.06 15.80 -3.37
C ILE A 9 -18.23 14.85 -2.48
N ILE A 10 -17.72 13.72 -3.02
CA ILE A 10 -16.84 12.78 -2.30
C ILE A 10 -15.44 13.38 -2.05
N VAL A 11 -15.14 14.57 -2.60
CA VAL A 11 -13.81 15.18 -2.51
C VAL A 11 -13.50 15.79 -1.13
N PHE A 12 -14.51 16.16 -0.34
CA PHE A 12 -14.28 16.86 0.94
C PHE A 12 -13.78 15.97 2.11
N GLY A 13 -13.69 14.65 1.92
CA GLY A 13 -13.00 13.75 2.85
C GLY A 13 -11.61 13.30 2.38
N LYS A 14 -11.10 13.84 1.25
CA LYS A 14 -9.90 13.34 0.59
C LYS A 14 -8.61 13.95 1.11
N ASP A 15 -8.60 15.20 1.61
CA ASP A 15 -7.34 15.85 1.98
C ASP A 15 -6.58 15.07 3.07
N GLY A 16 -7.25 14.68 4.17
CA GLY A 16 -6.64 13.87 5.23
C GLY A 16 -6.29 12.45 4.79
N ARG A 17 -7.16 11.80 4.01
CA ARG A 17 -6.92 10.44 3.48
C ARG A 17 -5.74 10.43 2.51
N ASP A 18 -5.60 11.44 1.66
CA ASP A 18 -4.52 11.56 0.71
C ASP A 18 -3.18 11.82 1.43
N GLU A 19 -3.18 12.62 2.51
CA GLU A 19 -2.00 12.79 3.37
C GLU A 19 -1.56 11.48 4.05
N GLU A 20 -2.51 10.70 4.58
CA GLU A 20 -2.23 9.39 5.18
C GLU A 20 -1.64 8.41 4.16
N VAL A 21 -2.25 8.32 2.97
CA VAL A 21 -1.78 7.47 1.86
C VAL A 21 -0.37 7.88 1.41
N ILE A 22 -0.10 9.18 1.30
CA ILE A 22 1.23 9.70 0.96
C ILE A 22 2.25 9.37 2.05
N SER A 23 1.87 9.57 3.31
CA SER A 23 2.72 9.26 4.47
C SER A 23 3.12 7.78 4.48
N ASP A 24 2.15 6.88 4.32
CA ASP A 24 2.39 5.44 4.29
C ASP A 24 3.28 5.06 3.10
N ALA A 25 3.01 5.59 1.91
CA ALA A 25 3.82 5.33 0.72
C ALA A 25 5.28 5.78 0.90
N ARG A 26 5.53 6.93 1.54
CA ARG A 26 6.90 7.40 1.83
C ARG A 26 7.62 6.49 2.82
N LYS A 27 6.95 6.12 3.92
CA LYS A 27 7.52 5.23 4.95
C LYS A 27 7.90 3.87 4.35
N ILE A 28 7.00 3.30 3.54
CA ILE A 28 7.25 2.06 2.81
C ILE A 28 8.42 2.22 1.84
N ALA A 29 8.46 3.31 1.07
CA ALA A 29 9.53 3.56 0.11
C ALA A 29 10.91 3.64 0.78
N VAL A 30 11.02 4.33 1.91
CA VAL A 30 12.28 4.44 2.66
C VAL A 30 12.80 3.08 3.11
N VAL A 31 11.91 2.20 3.56
CA VAL A 31 12.28 0.89 4.15
C VAL A 31 12.53 -0.19 3.09
N THR A 32 11.80 -0.14 1.98
CA THR A 32 11.92 -1.13 0.89
C THR A 32 13.06 -0.81 -0.08
N GLY A 33 13.40 0.48 -0.21
CA GLY A 33 14.40 0.94 -1.16
C GLY A 33 13.84 1.06 -2.58
N LYS A 34 14.72 1.17 -3.57
CA LYS A 34 14.36 1.43 -4.97
C LYS A 34 14.13 0.15 -5.78
N ASN A 35 13.27 0.23 -6.80
CA ASN A 35 13.04 -0.82 -7.80
C ASN A 35 12.63 -2.16 -7.19
N LYS A 36 11.59 -2.13 -6.36
CA LYS A 36 11.08 -3.32 -5.66
C LYS A 36 9.66 -3.65 -6.07
N ASN A 37 9.36 -4.95 -6.05
CA ASN A 37 8.01 -5.45 -6.19
C ASN A 37 7.53 -5.90 -4.81
N ILE A 38 6.35 -5.44 -4.41
CA ILE A 38 5.73 -5.82 -3.15
C ILE A 38 4.50 -6.64 -3.48
N TYR A 39 4.39 -7.82 -2.87
CA TYR A 39 3.15 -8.58 -2.97
C TYR A 39 2.05 -7.85 -2.20
N ALA A 40 0.91 -7.65 -2.86
CA ALA A 40 -0.27 -7.04 -2.24
C ALA A 40 -1.50 -7.89 -2.55
N LEU A 41 -2.45 -7.90 -1.60
CA LEU A 41 -3.77 -8.47 -1.85
C LEU A 41 -4.55 -7.61 -2.86
N SER A 42 -5.53 -8.22 -3.53
CA SER A 42 -6.27 -7.58 -4.64
C SER A 42 -6.88 -6.24 -4.26
N GLY A 43 -7.44 -6.11 -3.05
CA GLY A 43 -8.02 -4.85 -2.59
C GLY A 43 -7.01 -3.71 -2.47
N ILE A 44 -5.76 -3.99 -2.07
CA ILE A 44 -4.70 -2.97 -1.98
C ILE A 44 -4.13 -2.69 -3.38
N TYR A 45 -4.02 -3.72 -4.21
CA TYR A 45 -3.63 -3.56 -5.61
C TYR A 45 -4.61 -2.67 -6.38
N GLU A 46 -5.90 -2.67 -6.07
CA GLU A 46 -6.86 -1.80 -6.77
C GLU A 46 -6.77 -0.30 -6.38
N GLU A 47 -6.00 0.04 -5.34
CA GLU A 47 -5.79 1.42 -4.87
C GLU A 47 -4.75 2.17 -5.74
N TRP A 48 -5.17 2.61 -6.92
CA TRP A 48 -4.30 3.28 -7.90
C TRP A 48 -3.57 4.51 -7.35
N GLY A 49 -4.22 5.32 -6.52
CA GLY A 49 -3.59 6.50 -5.92
C GLY A 49 -2.35 6.12 -5.11
N PHE A 50 -2.45 5.06 -4.32
CA PHE A 50 -1.35 4.54 -3.52
C PHE A 50 -0.24 3.92 -4.40
N GLN A 51 -0.60 3.17 -5.44
CA GLN A 51 0.37 2.65 -6.41
C GLN A 51 1.19 3.77 -7.07
N PHE A 52 0.54 4.86 -7.49
CA PHE A 52 1.23 5.99 -8.11
C PHE A 52 2.26 6.62 -7.16
N TYR A 53 1.95 6.72 -5.86
CA TYR A 53 2.91 7.25 -4.89
C TYR A 53 4.10 6.31 -4.67
N LEU A 54 3.87 5.01 -4.57
CA LEU A 54 4.95 4.01 -4.48
C LEU A 54 5.87 4.06 -5.71
N LEU A 55 5.29 4.15 -6.91
CA LEU A 55 6.03 4.30 -8.15
C LEU A 55 6.85 5.61 -8.15
N ARG A 56 6.22 6.73 -7.77
CA ARG A 56 6.85 8.05 -7.74
C ARG A 56 8.03 8.12 -6.78
N TYR A 57 7.93 7.54 -5.59
CA TYR A 57 8.94 7.73 -4.56
C TYR A 57 10.17 6.86 -4.79
N ASN A 58 10.02 5.61 -5.22
CA ASN A 58 11.15 4.68 -5.35
C ASN A 58 11.00 3.64 -6.46
N ASN A 59 10.11 3.86 -7.45
CA ASN A 59 9.82 2.87 -8.50
C ASN A 59 9.42 1.51 -7.92
N ILE A 60 8.49 1.53 -6.96
CA ILE A 60 7.94 0.34 -6.32
C ILE A 60 6.63 -0.03 -7.00
N THR A 61 6.45 -1.30 -7.34
CA THR A 61 5.20 -1.83 -7.90
C THR A 61 4.52 -2.77 -6.92
N LEU A 62 3.19 -2.84 -7.01
CA LEU A 62 2.40 -3.84 -6.31
C LEU A 62 2.08 -4.98 -7.27
N GLU A 63 2.24 -6.22 -6.81
CA GLU A 63 2.00 -7.42 -7.61
C GLU A 63 0.94 -8.29 -6.95
N PRO A 64 -0.25 -8.47 -7.58
CA PRO A 64 -1.26 -9.38 -7.07
C PRO A 64 -0.84 -10.83 -7.39
N GLY A 65 -1.01 -11.74 -6.43
CA GLY A 65 -0.79 -13.18 -6.62
C GLY A 65 0.65 -13.70 -6.44
N ALA A 66 1.65 -12.84 -6.25
CA ALA A 66 3.04 -13.26 -6.05
C ALA A 66 3.34 -13.72 -4.59
N LYS A 67 3.03 -14.97 -4.24
CA LYS A 67 3.16 -15.51 -2.86
C LYS A 67 4.58 -15.64 -2.28
N GLN A 68 5.63 -15.12 -2.93
CA GLN A 68 7.02 -15.29 -2.47
C GLN A 68 7.90 -14.07 -2.75
N GLN A 69 7.39 -12.87 -2.44
CA GLN A 69 8.17 -11.64 -2.54
C GLN A 69 8.97 -11.35 -1.27
N GLU A 70 10.02 -10.52 -1.38
CA GLU A 70 10.78 -10.05 -0.21
C GLU A 70 9.88 -9.30 0.78
N TYR A 71 8.87 -8.62 0.26
CA TYR A 71 7.93 -7.79 1.00
C TYR A 71 6.48 -8.16 0.69
N ILE A 72 5.65 -8.13 1.73
CA ILE A 72 4.20 -8.34 1.65
C ILE A 72 3.51 -7.15 2.30
N LEU A 73 2.57 -6.54 1.58
CA LEU A 73 1.71 -5.47 2.08
C LEU A 73 0.31 -5.99 2.35
N LEU A 74 -0.18 -5.71 3.55
CA LEU A 74 -1.50 -6.13 4.03
C LEU A 74 -2.22 -4.93 4.66
N ASN A 75 -3.53 -5.04 4.80
CA ASN A 75 -4.28 -4.15 5.67
C ASN A 75 -3.85 -4.38 7.12
N LYS A 76 -3.86 -3.32 7.93
CA LYS A 76 -3.37 -3.36 9.33
C LYS A 76 -3.99 -4.50 10.15
N GLU A 77 -5.30 -4.71 9.99
CA GLU A 77 -6.09 -5.71 10.72
C GLU A 77 -6.01 -7.13 10.12
N GLU A 78 -5.43 -7.32 8.93
CA GLU A 78 -5.42 -8.63 8.28
C GLU A 78 -4.49 -9.60 8.99
N LYS A 79 -4.98 -10.81 9.28
CA LYS A 79 -4.13 -11.85 9.86
C LYS A 79 -3.29 -12.51 8.78
N PHE A 80 -2.01 -12.71 9.06
CA PHE A 80 -1.08 -13.43 8.20
C PHE A 80 -0.33 -14.46 9.02
N ALA A 81 -0.50 -15.73 8.66
CA ALA A 81 0.03 -16.88 9.39
C ALA A 81 1.10 -17.58 8.56
N ASP A 82 2.24 -16.92 8.36
CA ASP A 82 3.43 -17.50 7.77
C ASP A 82 4.65 -17.04 8.58
N ALA A 83 5.32 -18.00 9.21
CA ALA A 83 6.46 -17.76 10.09
C ALA A 83 7.71 -17.29 9.34
N THR A 84 7.74 -17.38 8.00
CA THR A 84 8.85 -16.89 7.17
C THR A 84 8.79 -15.38 6.96
N TYR A 85 7.78 -14.69 7.49
CA TYR A 85 7.66 -13.24 7.43
C TYR A 85 7.53 -12.62 8.81
N LYS A 86 8.11 -11.43 8.95
CA LYS A 86 8.03 -10.63 10.17
C LYS A 86 7.46 -9.26 9.86
N ASP A 87 6.56 -8.80 10.73
CA ASP A 87 6.10 -7.42 10.71
C ASP A 87 7.25 -6.47 11.02
N LEU A 88 7.44 -5.46 10.16
CA LEU A 88 8.43 -4.43 10.37
C LEU A 88 8.01 -3.41 11.44
N ASN A 89 6.77 -3.48 11.93
CA ASN A 89 6.17 -2.60 12.94
C ASN A 89 6.34 -1.12 12.57
N LEU A 90 6.13 -0.82 11.29
CA LEU A 90 6.11 0.55 10.82
C LEU A 90 4.85 1.24 11.34
N ASP A 91 4.98 2.51 11.73
CA ASP A 91 3.86 3.36 12.09
C ASP A 91 3.09 3.77 10.82
N LEU A 92 2.37 2.82 10.23
CA LEU A 92 1.52 3.03 9.06
C LEU A 92 0.07 3.19 9.51
N THR A 93 -0.69 4.00 8.77
CA THR A 93 -2.08 4.31 9.11
C THR A 93 -3.00 3.17 8.68
N THR A 94 -2.96 2.78 7.41
CA THR A 94 -3.92 1.83 6.82
C THR A 94 -3.34 0.43 6.66
N TYR A 95 -2.03 0.33 6.49
CA TYR A 95 -1.37 -0.90 6.09
C TYR A 95 -0.43 -1.44 7.16
N LYS A 96 0.09 -2.63 6.91
CA LYS A 96 1.31 -3.14 7.53
C LYS A 96 2.18 -3.81 6.49
N LEU A 97 3.50 -3.69 6.69
CA LEU A 97 4.50 -4.21 5.78
C LEU A 97 5.26 -5.34 6.47
N LEU A 98 5.17 -6.53 5.90
CA LEU A 98 5.93 -7.69 6.33
C LEU A 98 7.17 -7.85 5.46
N LYS A 99 8.28 -8.30 6.06
CA LYS A 99 9.50 -8.68 5.35
C LYS A 99 9.80 -10.15 5.56
N LYS A 100 10.25 -10.82 4.50
CA LYS A 100 10.72 -12.20 4.59
C LYS A 100 11.96 -12.28 5.48
N ILE A 101 11.91 -13.12 6.50
CA ILE A 101 13.04 -13.49 7.34
C ILE A 101 13.55 -14.84 6.83
N ASN A 102 14.75 -14.84 6.25
CA ASN A 102 15.44 -16.07 5.88
C ASN A 102 15.93 -16.81 7.13
#